data_AF-A0A8T5UQ41-F1
#
_entry.id   AF-A0A8T5UQ41-F1
#
_cell.length_a   1.000
_cell.length_b   1.000
_cell.length_c   1.000
_cell.angle_alpha   90.00
_cell.angle_beta   90.00
_cell.angle_gamma   90.00
#
_symmetry.space_group_name_H-M   'P 1'
#
loop_
_entity.id
_entity.type
_entity.pdbx_description
1 polymer ?
#
loop_
_entity_poly.entity_id
_entity_poly.type
_entity_poly.pdbx_seq_one_letter_code
_entity_poly.pdbx_strand_id
1 'polypeptide(L)'
;MADPRVISEWLEKADEDFEFAVSVIEESTFYAQICFHFHQAAEKYLKSYIIARGLEFKKIHDLPVLLKLCSTKDPSLQVLVDDCKILNRFYIDTRYPVHWPTNYT
;
A
#
# COMPACT_ATOMS: atom_id res chain seq x y z
N MET A 1 17.03 -2.97 -16.13
CA MET A 1 15.56 -3.02 -15.93
C MET A 1 15.26 -4.28 -15.15
N ALA A 2 14.29 -4.24 -14.23
CA ALA A 2 13.90 -5.42 -13.46
C ALA A 2 13.31 -6.51 -14.37
N ASP A 3 13.43 -7.77 -13.95
CA ASP A 3 12.82 -8.91 -14.65
C ASP A 3 11.29 -8.71 -14.69
N PRO A 4 10.65 -8.77 -15.88
CA PRO A 4 9.19 -8.64 -15.99
C PRO A 4 8.41 -9.60 -15.10
N ARG A 5 8.94 -10.79 -14.82
CA ARG A 5 8.31 -11.78 -13.92
C ARG A 5 8.20 -11.26 -12.50
N VAL A 6 9.23 -10.59 -12.00
CA VAL A 6 9.21 -9.99 -10.65
C VAL A 6 8.14 -8.91 -10.59
N ILE A 7 7.98 -8.09 -11.63
CA ILE A 7 6.93 -7.06 -11.67
C ILE A 7 5.54 -7.72 -11.65
N SER A 8 5.34 -8.80 -12.41
CA SER A 8 4.09 -9.58 -12.42
C SER A 8 3.77 -10.13 -11.03
N GLU A 9 4.74 -10.76 -10.36
CA GLU A 9 4.56 -11.30 -9.01
C GLU A 9 4.14 -10.23 -8.00
N TRP A 10 4.67 -9.01 -8.10
CA TRP A 10 4.25 -7.89 -7.24
C TRP A 10 2.84 -7.40 -7.55
N LEU A 11 2.46 -7.34 -8.82
CA LEU A 11 1.11 -6.96 -9.24
C LEU A 11 0.09 -8.01 -8.80
N GLU A 12 0.35 -9.29 -9.04
CA GLU A 12 -0.49 -10.40 -8.59
C GLU A 12 -0.71 -10.34 -7.07
N LYS A 13 0.34 -10.06 -6.29
CA LYS A 13 0.20 -9.93 -4.83
C LYS A 13 -0.56 -8.68 -4.39
N ALA A 14 -0.58 -7.63 -5.19
CA ALA A 14 -1.37 -6.43 -4.94
C ALA A 14 -2.85 -6.68 -5.27
N ASP A 15 -3.11 -7.35 -6.39
CA ASP A 15 -4.44 -7.76 -6.85
C ASP A 15 -5.07 -8.70 -5.82
N GLU A 16 -4.35 -9.71 -5.31
CA GLU A 16 -4.85 -10.62 -4.27
C GLU A 16 -5.34 -9.87 -3.01
N ASP A 17 -4.62 -8.85 -2.54
CA ASP A 17 -5.05 -8.05 -1.37
C ASP A 17 -6.30 -7.22 -1.68
N PHE A 18 -6.31 -6.60 -2.86
CA PHE A 18 -7.42 -5.76 -3.29
C PHE A 18 -8.70 -6.59 -3.47
N GLU A 19 -8.61 -7.70 -4.19
CA GLU A 19 -9.72 -8.63 -4.43
C GLU A 19 -10.23 -9.22 -3.12
N PHE A 20 -9.33 -9.60 -2.21
CA PHE A 20 -9.74 -10.05 -0.88
C PHE A 20 -10.54 -8.98 -0.14
N ALA A 21 -10.03 -7.75 -0.06
CA ALA A 21 -10.71 -6.64 0.62
C ALA A 21 -12.08 -6.33 0.02
N VAL A 22 -12.20 -6.34 -1.31
CA VAL A 22 -13.46 -6.14 -2.03
C VAL A 22 -14.44 -7.29 -1.76
N SER A 23 -13.97 -8.54 -1.76
CA SER A 23 -14.83 -9.72 -1.62
C SER A 23 -15.55 -9.81 -0.28
N VAL A 24 -15.07 -9.09 0.74
CA VAL A 24 -15.62 -9.14 2.10
C VAL A 24 -16.23 -7.81 2.55
N ILE A 25 -16.32 -6.76 1.72
CA ILE A 25 -16.68 -5.41 2.20
C ILE A 25 -18.16 -5.24 2.59
N GLU A 26 -19.10 -5.87 1.86
CA GLU A 26 -20.54 -5.56 1.99
C GLU A 26 -21.19 -6.17 3.25
N GLU A 27 -20.67 -7.28 3.78
CA GLU A 27 -21.30 -8.03 4.89
C GLU A 27 -20.40 -8.19 6.13
N SER A 28 -19.30 -7.43 6.19
CA SER A 28 -18.27 -7.65 7.21
C SER A 28 -18.33 -6.69 8.38
N THR A 29 -17.84 -7.16 9.53
CA THR A 29 -17.51 -6.35 10.70
C THR A 29 -16.00 -6.13 10.84
N PHE A 30 -15.20 -6.75 9.95
CA PHE A 30 -13.74 -6.74 9.93
C PHE A 30 -13.19 -5.52 9.18
N TYR A 31 -13.76 -4.33 9.41
CA TYR A 31 -13.38 -3.10 8.71
C TYR A 31 -11.90 -2.76 8.87
N ALA A 32 -11.33 -3.01 10.05
CA ALA A 32 -9.92 -2.78 10.30
C ALA A 32 -9.04 -3.65 9.36
N GLN A 33 -9.37 -4.93 9.24
CA GLN A 33 -8.67 -5.87 8.35
C GLN A 33 -8.86 -5.49 6.89
N ILE A 34 -10.06 -5.08 6.49
CA ILE A 34 -10.34 -4.61 5.12
C ILE A 34 -9.47 -3.40 4.78
N CYS A 35 -9.43 -2.38 5.64
CA CYS A 35 -8.59 -1.20 5.44
C CYS A 35 -7.10 -1.55 5.41
N PHE A 36 -6.66 -2.53 6.22
CA PHE A 36 -5.30 -3.05 6.18
C PHE A 36 -4.96 -3.68 4.82
N HIS A 37 -5.87 -4.49 4.25
CA HIS A 37 -5.64 -5.08 2.93
C HIS A 37 -5.64 -4.05 1.80
N PHE A 38 -6.52 -3.04 1.84
CA PHE A 38 -6.42 -1.93 0.89
C PHE A 38 -5.06 -1.21 1.00
N HIS A 39 -4.56 -1.01 2.22
CA HIS A 39 -3.21 -0.46 2.41
C HIS A 39 -2.12 -1.35 1.78
N GLN A 40 -2.16 -2.67 2.03
CA GLN A 40 -1.18 -3.60 1.46
C GLN A 40 -1.23 -3.64 -0.08
N ALA A 41 -2.43 -3.61 -0.68
CA ALA A 41 -2.60 -3.51 -2.12
C ALA A 41 -1.92 -2.26 -2.68
N ALA A 42 -2.23 -1.08 -2.12
CA ALA A 42 -1.62 0.19 -2.53
C ALA A 42 -0.09 0.19 -2.38
N GLU A 43 0.43 -0.34 -1.27
CA GLU A 43 1.87 -0.48 -1.03
C GLU A 43 2.55 -1.32 -2.12
N LYS A 44 1.95 -2.45 -2.48
CA LYS A 44 2.48 -3.37 -3.48
C LYS A 44 2.40 -2.81 -4.89
N TYR A 45 1.33 -2.10 -5.26
CA TYR A 45 1.27 -1.38 -6.54
C TYR A 45 2.35 -0.29 -6.65
N LEU A 46 2.58 0.49 -5.59
CA LEU A 46 3.65 1.49 -5.61
C LEU A 46 5.04 0.82 -5.71
N LYS A 47 5.25 -0.30 -5.00
CA LYS A 47 6.50 -1.07 -5.08
C LYS A 47 6.71 -1.71 -6.44
N SER A 48 5.67 -2.24 -7.08
CA SER A 48 5.77 -2.77 -8.45
C SER A 48 6.19 -1.68 -9.43
N TYR A 49 5.64 -0.46 -9.30
CA TYR A 49 6.03 0.70 -10.08
C TYR A 49 7.50 1.09 -9.85
N ILE A 50 7.95 1.15 -8.59
CA ILE A 50 9.34 1.43 -8.20
C ILE A 50 10.29 0.44 -8.90
N ILE A 51 9.98 -0.86 -8.83
CA ILE A 51 10.77 -1.93 -9.46
C ILE A 51 10.77 -1.77 -10.99
N ALA A 52 9.61 -1.55 -11.59
CA ALA A 52 9.46 -1.38 -13.04
C ALA A 52 10.25 -0.18 -13.59
N ARG A 53 10.35 0.90 -12.81
CA ARG A 53 11.13 2.10 -13.17
C ARG A 53 12.59 2.05 -12.74
N GLY A 54 13.04 0.96 -12.12
CA GLY A 54 14.42 0.81 -11.63
C GLY A 54 14.78 1.82 -10.54
N LEU A 55 13.80 2.23 -9.74
CA LEU A 55 13.99 3.11 -8.59
C LEU A 55 14.50 2.31 -7.38
N GLU A 56 15.13 3.00 -6.42
CA GLU A 56 15.64 2.38 -5.20
C GLU A 56 14.48 1.74 -4.40
N PHE A 57 14.48 0.41 -4.31
CA PHE A 57 13.47 -0.30 -3.53
C PHE A 57 13.61 0.00 -2.04
N LYS A 58 12.52 0.42 -1.40
CA LYS A 58 12.47 0.69 0.04
C LYS A 58 11.54 -0.31 0.73
N LYS A 59 12.10 -1.08 1.67
CA LYS A 59 11.34 -2.03 2.51
C LYS A 59 10.67 -1.28 3.67
N ILE A 60 9.73 -0.39 3.32
CA ILE A 60 8.91 0.39 4.24
C ILE A 60 7.44 0.19 3.93
N HIS A 61 6.58 0.64 4.83
CA HIS A 61 5.12 0.56 4.74
C HIS A 61 4.46 1.95 4.71
N ASP A 62 5.24 2.99 4.39
CA ASP A 62 4.76 4.36 4.33
C ASP A 62 4.38 4.73 2.88
N LEU A 63 3.07 4.79 2.61
CA LEU A 63 2.56 5.08 1.27
C LEU A 63 2.98 6.48 0.77
N PRO A 64 2.89 7.57 1.57
CA PRO A 64 3.42 8.88 1.16
C PRO A 64 4.88 8.86 0.71
N VAL A 65 5.77 8.14 1.41
CA VAL A 65 7.19 8.05 1.05
C VAL A 65 7.37 7.26 -0.25
N LEU A 66 6.65 6.14 -0.41
CA LEU A 66 6.68 5.34 -1.64
C LEU A 66 6.14 6.14 -2.84
N LEU A 67 5.00 6.82 -2.68
CA LEU A 67 4.41 7.65 -3.72
C LEU A 67 5.33 8.80 -4.12
N LYS A 68 5.99 9.44 -3.14
CA LYS A 68 6.98 10.50 -3.41
C LYS A 68 8.10 9.98 -4.29
N LEU A 69 8.57 8.75 -4.06
CA LEU A 69 9.58 8.12 -4.91
C LEU A 69 9.05 7.87 -6.33
N CYS A 70 7.85 7.29 -6.48
CA CYS A 70 7.20 7.11 -7.79
C CYS A 70 7.06 8.44 -8.54
N SER A 71 6.64 9.49 -7.84
CA SER A 71 6.40 10.82 -8.40
C SER A 71 7.66 11.51 -8.91
N THR A 72 8.86 11.06 -8.52
CA THR A 72 10.12 11.55 -9.11
C THR A 72 10.28 11.17 -10.57
N LYS A 73 9.63 10.08 -11.02
CA LYS A 73 9.61 9.63 -12.42
C LYS A 73 8.32 9.98 -13.13
N ASP A 74 7.22 10.07 -12.41
CA ASP A 74 5.90 10.35 -12.97
C ASP A 74 5.11 11.31 -12.07
N PRO A 75 5.25 12.63 -12.31
CA PRO A 75 4.57 13.66 -11.53
C PRO A 75 3.04 13.55 -11.56
N SER A 76 2.45 12.86 -12.53
CA SER A 76 0.99 12.68 -12.60
C SER A 76 0.45 11.89 -11.40
N LEU A 77 1.28 11.04 -10.79
CA LEU A 77 0.94 10.27 -9.59
C LEU A 77 0.72 11.14 -8.35
N GLN A 78 1.08 12.42 -8.37
CA GLN A 78 0.80 13.34 -7.25
C GLN A 78 -0.71 13.49 -6.96
N VAL A 79 -1.58 13.14 -7.91
CA VAL A 79 -3.03 13.07 -7.68
C VAL A 79 -3.40 12.13 -6.52
N LEU A 80 -2.57 11.11 -6.24
CA LEU A 80 -2.81 10.09 -5.21
C LEU A 80 -2.33 10.49 -3.81
N VAL A 81 -1.81 11.71 -3.63
CA VAL A 81 -1.18 12.12 -2.35
C VAL A 81 -2.14 12.04 -1.18
N ASP A 82 -3.36 12.52 -1.34
CA ASP A 82 -4.32 12.55 -0.23
C ASP A 82 -4.91 11.15 0.05
N ASP A 83 -5.12 10.33 -0.97
CA ASP A 83 -5.52 8.93 -0.83
C ASP A 83 -4.46 8.12 -0.08
N CYS A 84 -3.17 8.28 -0.43
CA CYS A 84 -2.07 7.63 0.27
C CYS A 84 -2.01 8.05 1.75
N LYS A 85 -2.21 9.34 2.06
CA LYS A 85 -2.23 9.81 3.47
C LYS A 85 -3.39 9.24 4.26
N ILE A 86 -4.58 9.15 3.66
CA ILE A 86 -5.75 8.56 4.31
C ILE A 86 -5.47 7.08 4.59
N LEU A 87 -5.03 6.35 3.58
CA LEU A 87 -4.83 4.91 3.65
C LEU A 87 -3.70 4.52 4.61
N ASN A 88 -2.63 5.32 4.68
CA ASN A 88 -1.47 5.09 5.55
C ASN A 88 -1.83 4.99 7.04
N ARG A 89 -2.89 5.67 7.48
CA ARG A 89 -3.38 5.63 8.88
C ARG A 89 -3.82 4.23 9.27
N PHE A 90 -4.41 3.51 8.31
CA PHE A 90 -4.90 2.16 8.54
C PHE A 90 -3.81 1.09 8.59
N TYR A 91 -2.54 1.41 8.37
CA TYR A 91 -1.47 0.42 8.52
C TYR A 91 -1.21 0.08 9.98
N ILE A 92 -1.16 1.07 10.86
CA ILE A 92 -0.86 0.88 12.27
C ILE A 92 -2.15 0.67 13.06
N ASP A 93 -3.10 1.59 12.91
CA ASP A 93 -4.29 1.69 13.76
C ASP A 93 -5.19 0.45 13.70
N THR A 94 -5.15 -0.29 12.60
CA THR A 94 -5.95 -1.51 12.41
C THR A 94 -5.35 -2.75 13.06
N ARG A 95 -4.06 -2.73 13.39
CA ARG A 95 -3.32 -3.92 13.85
C ARG A 95 -3.12 -3.97 15.36
N TYR A 96 -3.27 -2.85 16.05
CA TYR A 96 -2.98 -2.75 17.47
C TYR A 96 -4.21 -2.28 18.26
N PRO A 97 -4.46 -2.86 19.45
CA PRO A 97 -5.54 -2.39 20.32
C PRO A 97 -5.32 -0.93 20.74
N VAL A 98 -6.33 -0.08 20.53
CA VAL A 98 -6.31 1.35 20.86
C VAL A 98 -6.08 1.68 22.34
N HIS A 99 -6.35 0.74 23.25
CA HIS A 99 -6.12 0.91 24.69
C HIS A 99 -4.73 0.47 25.16
N TRP A 100 -3.87 0.00 24.24
CA TRP A 100 -2.50 -0.32 24.56
C TRP A 100 -1.63 0.95 24.47
N PRO A 101 -0.84 1.29 25.51
CA PRO A 101 0.03 2.46 25.46
C PRO A 101 1.11 2.23 24.40
N THR A 102 0.94 2.86 23.24
CA THR A 102 1.86 2.71 22.12
C THR A 102 2.29 4.09 21.67
N ASN A 103 3.58 4.40 21.85
CA ASN A 103 4.18 5.59 21.25
C ASN A 103 4.57 5.22 19.82
N TYR A 104 3.73 5.55 18.84
CA TYR A 104 4.12 5.43 17.43
C TYR A 104 5.07 6.58 17.10
N THR A 105 6.34 6.26 16.85
CA THR A 105 7.35 7.15 16.24
C THR A 105 7.35 7.04 14.74
#